data_AF-A0A845C3Z3-F1
#
_entry.id   AF-A0A845C3Z3-F1
#
_cell.length_a   1.000
_cell.length_b   1.000
_cell.length_c   1.000
_cell.angle_alpha   90.00
_cell.angle_beta   90.00
_cell.angle_gamma   90.00
#
_symmetry.space_group_name_H-M   'P 1'
#
loop_
_entity.id
_entity.type
_entity.pdbx_description
1 polymer ?
#
loop_
_entity_poly.entity_id
_entity_poly.type
_entity_poly.pdbx_seq_one_letter_code
_entity_poly.pdbx_strand_id
1 'polypeptide(L)'
;MLAKLVDQVTKAIRHYERHGIHPTERETIDKLVLPFIEHALGADFRDPAAVTAEFDADIGRSKGEKVDYAINRHGEPVILIECKALGTPLEDKAVQLQRYIGALPQVNLGILTDGHHYRFYADLDEPNILDKEPFLHVDVLDMTSESKERLELFHLDHLDVGKIKTAGRRWKTVVALVRALESEWNEPSKEYVAHFAKPLHQGSFTDSIRRQYVGYLKEAHSLFLDNRTRSGDDMGSKSKGSITGDNTSQKPNGTSQGDWYRLSEVEPRQLTPQLLQFADGSTKVVDSWRGCFEAIVLKLDSEGHFQVDNMPKDLRQFIYVPNPNFPLKRSIHLSDGLETNIFLSSNDCIKRVKRVLQAYGYDPADVYVK
;
A
#
# COMPACT_ATOMS: atom_id res chain seq x y z
N MET A 1 3.22 -3.33 -22.91
CA MET A 1 3.21 -4.73 -22.44
C MET A 1 2.55 -4.88 -21.06
N LEU A 2 2.90 -4.06 -20.06
CA LEU A 2 2.26 -4.06 -18.73
C LEU A 2 0.73 -3.93 -18.74
N ALA A 3 0.12 -3.13 -19.62
CA ALA A 3 -1.34 -3.04 -19.71
C ALA A 3 -2.02 -4.38 -20.06
N LYS A 4 -1.37 -5.20 -20.91
CA LYS A 4 -1.84 -6.54 -21.28
C LYS A 4 -1.73 -7.51 -20.11
N LEU A 5 -0.61 -7.45 -19.38
CA LEU A 5 -0.42 -8.20 -18.12
C LEU A 5 -1.53 -7.90 -17.13
N VAL A 6 -1.75 -6.61 -16.81
CA VAL A 6 -2.75 -6.18 -15.84
C VAL A 6 -4.13 -6.64 -16.26
N ASP A 7 -4.53 -6.46 -17.53
CA ASP A 7 -5.83 -6.92 -18.03
C ASP A 7 -6.01 -8.45 -17.90
N GLN A 8 -4.99 -9.22 -18.30
CA GLN A 8 -5.03 -10.69 -18.22
C GLN A 8 -5.13 -11.20 -16.77
N VAL A 9 -4.25 -10.72 -15.89
CA VAL A 9 -4.21 -11.12 -14.47
C VAL A 9 -5.49 -10.68 -13.77
N THR A 10 -5.97 -9.45 -14.03
CA THR A 10 -7.24 -8.95 -13.48
C THR A 10 -8.42 -9.82 -13.88
N LYS A 11 -8.51 -10.23 -15.16
CA LYS A 11 -9.60 -11.10 -15.63
C LYS A 11 -9.55 -12.47 -14.96
N ALA A 12 -8.36 -13.05 -14.80
CA ALA A 12 -8.17 -14.35 -14.17
C ALA A 12 -8.54 -14.30 -12.68
N ILE A 13 -7.99 -13.35 -11.91
CA ILE A 13 -8.30 -13.20 -10.48
C ILE A 13 -9.80 -12.95 -10.27
N ARG A 14 -10.40 -12.03 -11.02
CA ARG A 14 -11.85 -11.78 -10.94
C ARG A 14 -12.69 -12.98 -11.36
N HIS A 15 -12.19 -13.85 -12.23
CA HIS A 15 -12.89 -15.09 -12.58
C HIS A 15 -12.88 -16.04 -11.39
N TYR A 16 -11.74 -16.23 -10.74
CA TYR A 16 -11.62 -17.06 -9.54
C TYR A 16 -12.51 -16.55 -8.40
N GLU A 17 -12.45 -15.25 -8.11
CA GLU A 17 -13.28 -14.61 -7.07
C GLU A 17 -14.78 -14.79 -7.34
N ARG A 18 -15.24 -14.55 -8.57
CA ARG A 18 -16.66 -14.67 -8.95
C ARG A 18 -17.21 -16.09 -8.80
N HIS A 19 -16.36 -17.10 -8.95
CA HIS A 19 -16.78 -18.50 -8.90
C HIS A 19 -16.35 -19.21 -7.61
N GLY A 20 -15.72 -18.49 -6.67
CA GLY A 20 -15.20 -19.07 -5.42
C GLY A 20 -14.12 -20.13 -5.65
N ILE A 21 -13.32 -19.98 -6.73
CA ILE A 21 -12.25 -20.92 -7.07
C ILE A 21 -10.99 -20.53 -6.29
N HIS A 22 -10.35 -21.51 -5.66
CA HIS A 22 -9.03 -21.38 -5.07
C HIS A 22 -8.04 -22.12 -5.98
N PRO A 23 -7.30 -21.42 -6.85
CA PRO A 23 -6.42 -22.07 -7.79
C PRO A 23 -5.26 -22.73 -7.04
N THR A 24 -4.79 -23.86 -7.57
CA THR A 24 -3.58 -24.51 -7.05
C THR A 24 -2.35 -23.63 -7.31
N GLU A 25 -1.21 -23.95 -6.68
CA GLU A 25 0.06 -23.27 -6.97
C GLU A 25 0.44 -23.37 -8.45
N ARG A 26 0.28 -24.57 -9.04
CA ARG A 26 0.52 -24.78 -10.48
C ARG A 26 -0.38 -23.93 -11.37
N GLU A 27 -1.67 -23.85 -11.05
CA GLU A 27 -2.62 -23.01 -11.78
C GLU A 27 -2.33 -21.52 -11.61
N THR A 28 -1.92 -21.11 -10.41
CA THR A 28 -1.47 -19.74 -10.11
C THR A 28 -0.26 -19.37 -10.96
N ILE A 29 0.74 -20.26 -11.01
CA ILE A 29 1.93 -20.09 -11.84
C ILE A 29 1.53 -19.91 -13.31
N ASP A 30 0.76 -20.84 -13.85
CA ASP A 30 0.43 -20.85 -15.28
C ASP A 30 -0.42 -19.65 -15.71
N LYS A 31 -1.35 -19.20 -14.86
CA LYS A 31 -2.33 -18.17 -15.23
C LYS A 31 -1.91 -16.76 -14.82
N LEU A 32 -1.10 -16.61 -13.78
CA LEU A 32 -0.77 -15.31 -13.18
C LEU A 32 0.74 -15.02 -13.21
N VAL A 33 1.59 -15.99 -12.84
CA VAL A 33 3.05 -15.76 -12.73
C VAL A 33 3.75 -15.76 -14.09
N LEU A 34 3.51 -16.76 -14.95
CA LEU A 34 4.14 -16.81 -16.28
C LEU A 34 3.86 -15.56 -17.14
N PRO A 35 2.62 -15.00 -17.17
CA PRO A 35 2.36 -13.73 -17.82
C PRO A 35 3.20 -12.57 -17.25
N PHE A 36 3.44 -12.54 -15.93
CA PHE A 36 4.29 -11.53 -15.31
C PHE A 36 5.74 -11.67 -15.76
N ILE A 37 6.28 -12.90 -15.77
CA ILE A 37 7.63 -13.18 -16.27
C ILE A 37 7.78 -12.70 -17.72
N GLU A 38 6.80 -13.02 -18.59
CA GLU A 38 6.84 -12.61 -20.00
C GLU A 38 6.68 -11.09 -20.19
N HIS A 39 5.73 -10.46 -19.50
CA HIS A 39 5.31 -9.09 -19.83
C HIS A 39 5.88 -8.00 -18.94
N ALA A 40 6.28 -8.31 -17.70
CA ALA A 40 6.92 -7.36 -16.78
C ALA A 40 8.43 -7.56 -16.73
N LEU A 41 8.92 -8.80 -16.67
CA LEU A 41 10.35 -9.09 -16.68
C LEU A 41 10.92 -9.19 -18.10
N GLY A 42 10.07 -9.25 -19.13
CA GLY A 42 10.52 -9.36 -20.52
C GLY A 42 11.24 -10.66 -20.84
N ALA A 43 11.05 -11.70 -20.02
CA ALA A 43 11.74 -12.96 -20.16
C ALA A 43 10.80 -13.99 -20.81
N ASP A 44 11.20 -14.53 -21.97
CA ASP A 44 10.44 -15.60 -22.61
C ASP A 44 10.57 -16.89 -21.81
N PHE A 45 9.54 -17.26 -21.06
CA PHE A 45 9.54 -18.48 -20.25
C PHE A 45 9.60 -19.77 -21.06
N ARG A 46 9.44 -19.70 -22.39
CA ARG A 46 9.59 -20.85 -23.31
C ARG A 46 11.04 -21.02 -23.76
N ASP A 47 11.88 -19.99 -23.58
CA ASP A 47 13.31 -20.06 -23.84
C ASP A 47 14.04 -20.50 -22.56
N PRO A 48 14.53 -21.76 -22.49
CA PRO A 48 15.26 -22.24 -21.31
C PRO A 48 16.58 -21.49 -21.08
N ALA A 49 17.11 -20.77 -22.08
CA ALA A 49 18.27 -19.90 -21.89
C ALA A 49 17.91 -18.60 -21.16
N ALA A 50 16.66 -18.15 -21.24
CA ALA A 50 16.16 -16.96 -20.55
C ALA A 50 15.53 -17.29 -19.19
N VAL A 51 14.83 -18.43 -19.09
CA VAL A 51 14.12 -18.85 -17.87
C VAL A 51 14.29 -20.35 -17.64
N THR A 52 14.88 -20.71 -16.50
CA THR A 52 14.96 -22.11 -16.06
C THR A 52 13.83 -22.41 -15.08
N ALA A 53 12.92 -23.30 -15.44
CA ALA A 53 11.91 -23.82 -14.52
C ALA A 53 12.51 -24.91 -13.60
N GLU A 54 11.99 -25.04 -12.38
CA GLU A 54 12.47 -25.98 -11.37
C GLU A 54 14.01 -25.91 -11.22
N PHE A 55 14.53 -24.71 -11.01
CA PHE A 55 15.97 -24.48 -10.95
C PHE A 55 16.55 -25.11 -9.68
N ASP A 56 17.60 -25.91 -9.86
CA ASP A 56 18.27 -26.60 -8.77
C ASP A 56 19.34 -25.69 -8.14
N ALA A 57 19.12 -25.31 -6.88
CA ALA A 57 19.99 -24.43 -6.12
C ALA A 57 20.98 -25.20 -5.21
N ASP A 58 21.29 -26.46 -5.54
CA ASP A 58 22.00 -27.38 -4.64
C ASP A 58 23.42 -26.92 -4.25
N ILE A 59 23.63 -26.76 -2.93
CA ILE A 59 24.95 -26.89 -2.28
C ILE A 59 24.80 -27.77 -1.02
N GLY A 60 25.02 -29.08 -1.17
CA GLY A 60 25.50 -30.01 -0.13
C GLY A 60 24.58 -30.35 1.06
N ARG A 61 23.67 -29.48 1.52
CA ARG A 61 22.80 -29.70 2.69
C ARG A 61 21.30 -29.76 2.36
N SER A 62 20.90 -29.42 1.14
CA SER A 62 19.48 -29.31 0.73
C SER A 62 19.20 -30.07 -0.57
N LYS A 63 19.72 -31.30 -0.67
CA LYS A 63 19.48 -32.18 -1.82
C LYS A 63 17.98 -32.30 -2.11
N GLY A 64 17.56 -31.78 -3.24
CA GLY A 64 16.22 -31.98 -3.80
C GLY A 64 15.23 -30.82 -3.64
N GLU A 65 15.61 -29.70 -3.04
CA GLU A 65 14.77 -28.50 -3.07
C GLU A 65 15.09 -27.63 -4.29
N LYS A 66 14.08 -27.37 -5.11
CA LYS A 66 14.17 -26.57 -6.32
C LYS A 66 13.38 -25.28 -6.16
N VAL A 67 13.87 -24.20 -6.74
CA VAL A 67 13.12 -22.95 -6.86
C VAL A 67 12.29 -22.97 -8.14
N ASP A 68 11.09 -22.39 -8.12
CA ASP A 68 10.13 -22.53 -9.23
C ASP A 68 10.71 -22.00 -10.55
N TYR A 69 11.33 -20.82 -10.53
CA TYR A 69 11.96 -20.24 -11.70
C TYR A 69 13.26 -19.50 -11.36
N ALA A 70 14.22 -19.59 -12.27
CA ALA A 70 15.37 -18.69 -12.34
C ALA A 70 15.31 -17.89 -13.65
N ILE A 71 15.43 -16.57 -13.56
CA ILE A 71 15.67 -15.71 -14.72
C ILE A 71 17.17 -15.66 -14.97
N ASN A 72 17.57 -15.93 -16.20
CA ASN A 72 18.96 -16.04 -16.59
C ASN A 72 19.36 -14.84 -17.44
N ARG A 73 20.59 -14.37 -17.25
CA ARG A 73 21.21 -13.35 -18.10
C ARG A 73 22.64 -13.77 -18.41
N HIS A 74 22.96 -13.84 -19.71
CA HIS A 74 24.26 -14.34 -20.20
C HIS A 74 24.60 -15.77 -19.71
N GLY A 75 23.58 -16.63 -19.57
CA GLY A 75 23.75 -18.03 -19.16
C GLY A 75 23.83 -18.25 -17.64
N GLU A 76 23.79 -17.20 -16.83
CA GLU A 76 23.84 -17.29 -15.37
C GLU A 76 22.50 -16.85 -14.75
N PRO A 77 22.04 -17.49 -13.67
CA PRO A 77 20.85 -17.06 -12.94
C PRO A 77 21.11 -15.71 -12.27
N VAL A 78 20.16 -14.78 -12.40
CA VAL A 78 20.26 -13.42 -11.83
C VAL A 78 19.10 -13.08 -10.91
N ILE A 79 17.93 -13.68 -11.12
CA ILE A 79 16.74 -13.51 -10.26
C ILE A 79 16.16 -14.90 -9.99
N LEU A 80 15.89 -15.23 -8.72
CA LEU A 80 15.11 -16.41 -8.36
C LEU A 80 13.67 -16.03 -8.02
N ILE A 81 12.72 -16.86 -8.43
CA ILE A 81 11.29 -16.62 -8.22
C ILE A 81 10.69 -17.83 -7.50
N GLU A 82 10.21 -17.60 -6.29
CA GLU A 82 9.44 -18.55 -5.49
C GLU A 82 7.95 -18.18 -5.57
N CYS A 83 7.12 -19.15 -5.92
CA CYS A 83 5.69 -19.00 -6.11
C CYS A 83 4.90 -19.64 -4.97
N LYS A 84 3.68 -19.15 -4.78
CA LYS A 84 2.66 -19.71 -3.90
C LYS A 84 1.32 -19.68 -4.62
N ALA A 85 0.36 -20.47 -4.14
CA ALA A 85 -1.02 -20.39 -4.62
C ALA A 85 -1.64 -19.01 -4.34
N LEU A 86 -2.47 -18.50 -5.25
CA LEU A 86 -3.16 -17.22 -5.11
C LEU A 86 -3.87 -17.09 -3.75
N GLY A 87 -3.66 -15.96 -3.06
CA GLY A 87 -4.25 -15.69 -1.76
C GLY A 87 -3.49 -16.31 -0.59
N THR A 88 -2.37 -16.98 -0.84
CA THR A 88 -1.45 -17.43 0.22
C THR A 88 -0.77 -16.20 0.84
N PRO A 89 -0.84 -16.02 2.18
CA PRO A 89 -0.08 -14.98 2.86
C PRO A 89 1.42 -15.17 2.61
N LEU A 90 2.08 -14.11 2.13
CA LEU A 90 3.50 -14.13 1.75
C LEU A 90 4.43 -13.73 2.91
N GLU A 91 3.87 -13.32 4.06
CA GLU A 91 4.62 -12.98 5.28
C GLU A 91 5.42 -14.20 5.74
N ASP A 92 6.69 -13.98 6.09
CA ASP A 92 7.62 -15.00 6.58
C ASP A 92 7.86 -16.19 5.63
N LYS A 93 7.39 -16.13 4.38
CA LYS A 93 7.61 -17.18 3.36
C LYS A 93 8.90 -16.98 2.55
N ALA A 94 9.67 -15.93 2.82
CA ALA A 94 10.95 -15.66 2.14
C ALA A 94 12.08 -16.61 2.58
N VAL A 95 11.88 -17.46 3.59
CA VAL A 95 12.92 -18.35 4.14
C VAL A 95 13.51 -19.30 3.07
N GLN A 96 12.68 -19.81 2.16
CA GLN A 96 13.15 -20.66 1.05
C GLN A 96 14.08 -19.86 0.12
N LEU A 97 13.64 -18.67 -0.28
CA LEU A 97 14.40 -17.75 -1.12
C LEU A 97 15.73 -17.32 -0.47
N GLN A 98 15.73 -17.05 0.85
CA GLN A 98 16.92 -16.72 1.63
C GLN A 98 17.95 -17.86 1.60
N ARG A 99 17.51 -19.11 1.73
CA ARG A 99 18.39 -20.28 1.66
C ARG A 99 19.02 -20.44 0.27
N TYR A 100 18.23 -20.28 -0.80
CA TYR A 100 18.74 -20.40 -2.17
C TYR A 100 19.76 -19.30 -2.50
N ILE A 101 19.44 -18.04 -2.18
CA ILE A 101 20.35 -16.91 -2.45
C ILE A 101 21.62 -16.99 -1.59
N GLY A 102 21.50 -17.38 -0.32
CA GLY A 102 22.68 -17.61 0.53
C GLY A 102 23.58 -18.76 0.05
N ALA A 103 23.04 -19.69 -0.75
CA ALA A 103 23.80 -20.76 -1.40
C ALA A 103 24.35 -20.36 -2.78
N LEU A 104 23.88 -19.29 -3.41
CA LEU A 104 24.27 -18.91 -4.77
C LEU A 104 24.90 -17.51 -4.76
N PRO A 105 26.22 -17.39 -4.53
CA PRO A 105 26.90 -16.09 -4.43
C PRO A 105 26.78 -15.18 -5.65
N GLN A 106 26.45 -15.75 -6.81
CA GLN A 106 26.22 -15.03 -8.06
C GLN A 106 24.80 -14.47 -8.21
N VAL A 107 23.86 -14.92 -7.36
CA VAL A 107 22.47 -14.47 -7.36
C VAL A 107 22.26 -13.50 -6.21
N ASN A 108 21.68 -12.34 -6.49
CA ASN A 108 21.47 -11.29 -5.49
C ASN A 108 20.03 -10.77 -5.45
N LEU A 109 19.17 -11.24 -6.34
CA LEU A 109 17.79 -10.79 -6.46
C LEU A 109 16.85 -11.98 -6.31
N GLY A 110 15.75 -11.76 -5.59
CA GLY A 110 14.73 -12.77 -5.40
C GLY A 110 13.33 -12.17 -5.44
N ILE A 111 12.35 -12.95 -5.90
CA ILE A 111 10.94 -12.58 -5.98
C ILE A 111 10.13 -13.66 -5.28
N LEU A 112 9.24 -13.25 -4.37
CA LEU A 112 8.22 -14.11 -3.77
C LEU A 112 6.84 -13.62 -4.21
N THR A 113 5.99 -14.52 -4.70
CA THR A 113 4.70 -14.13 -5.27
C THR A 113 3.58 -15.16 -5.13
N ASP A 114 2.34 -14.70 -5.07
CA ASP A 114 1.12 -15.49 -5.25
C ASP A 114 0.42 -15.20 -6.60
N GLY A 115 1.10 -14.53 -7.53
CA GLY A 115 0.57 -14.10 -8.83
C GLY A 115 -0.25 -12.81 -8.80
N HIS A 116 -0.69 -12.35 -7.63
CA HIS A 116 -1.34 -11.05 -7.44
C HIS A 116 -0.35 -10.03 -6.86
N HIS A 117 0.35 -10.44 -5.81
CA HIS A 117 1.34 -9.65 -5.10
C HIS A 117 2.74 -10.18 -5.40
N TYR A 118 3.68 -9.27 -5.66
CA TYR A 118 5.09 -9.58 -5.90
C TYR A 118 5.94 -8.81 -4.89
N ARG A 119 6.79 -9.54 -4.17
CA ARG A 119 7.73 -9.00 -3.19
C ARG A 119 9.15 -9.23 -3.70
N PHE A 120 9.88 -8.13 -3.91
CA PHE A 120 11.23 -8.15 -4.45
C PHE A 120 12.25 -7.97 -3.33
N TYR A 121 13.19 -8.91 -3.25
CA TYR A 121 14.22 -8.99 -2.24
C TYR A 121 15.61 -8.88 -2.88
N ALA A 122 16.54 -8.33 -2.13
CA ALA A 122 17.94 -8.28 -2.48
C ALA A 122 18.80 -8.27 -1.22
N ASP A 123 20.07 -8.58 -1.37
CA ASP A 123 21.10 -8.49 -0.33
C ASP A 123 21.64 -7.04 -0.26
N LEU A 124 20.76 -6.13 0.17
CA LEU A 124 21.06 -4.70 0.17
C LEU A 124 21.95 -4.30 1.34
N ASP A 125 21.73 -4.95 2.50
CA ASP A 125 22.45 -4.67 3.76
C ASP A 125 23.80 -5.39 3.80
N GLU A 126 23.79 -6.71 3.64
CA GLU A 126 24.97 -7.57 3.74
C GLU A 126 25.11 -8.41 2.47
N PRO A 127 26.29 -8.45 1.81
CA PRO A 127 26.48 -9.24 0.60
C PRO A 127 26.13 -10.72 0.80
N ASN A 128 25.38 -11.30 -0.14
CA ASN A 128 24.92 -12.70 -0.14
C ASN A 128 24.03 -13.09 1.05
N ILE A 129 23.51 -12.11 1.79
CA ILE A 129 22.51 -12.32 2.82
C ILE A 129 21.28 -11.54 2.40
N LEU A 130 20.26 -12.27 1.95
CA LEU A 130 19.02 -11.67 1.47
C LEU A 130 18.34 -10.91 2.62
N ASP A 131 17.97 -9.65 2.38
CA ASP A 131 17.25 -8.84 3.35
C ASP A 131 15.97 -9.57 3.80
N LYS A 132 15.62 -9.44 5.09
CA LYS A 132 14.39 -10.03 5.64
C LYS A 132 13.13 -9.43 5.01
N GLU A 133 13.21 -8.16 4.64
CA GLU A 133 12.12 -7.43 4.02
C GLU A 133 12.35 -7.17 2.54
N PRO A 134 11.28 -7.16 1.74
CA PRO A 134 11.38 -6.71 0.37
C PRO A 134 11.62 -5.20 0.28
N PHE A 135 12.34 -4.78 -0.74
CA PHE A 135 12.59 -3.36 -1.02
C PHE A 135 11.63 -2.78 -2.07
N LEU A 136 10.87 -3.64 -2.75
CA LEU A 136 9.82 -3.27 -3.68
C LEU A 136 8.63 -4.25 -3.55
N HIS A 137 7.44 -3.68 -3.53
CA HIS A 137 6.17 -4.40 -3.61
C HIS A 137 5.44 -3.99 -4.89
N VAL A 138 4.89 -4.98 -5.59
CA VAL A 138 4.02 -4.75 -6.75
C VAL A 138 2.70 -5.48 -6.52
N ASP A 139 1.62 -4.73 -6.51
CA ASP A 139 0.25 -5.22 -6.61
C ASP A 139 -0.16 -5.07 -8.09
N VAL A 140 -0.42 -6.18 -8.78
CA VAL A 140 -0.76 -6.17 -10.21
C VAL A 140 -2.12 -5.51 -10.47
N LEU A 141 -3.05 -5.56 -9.51
CA LEU A 141 -4.37 -4.96 -9.64
C LEU A 141 -4.36 -3.45 -9.34
N ASP A 142 -3.35 -2.95 -8.62
CA ASP A 142 -3.17 -1.52 -8.31
C ASP A 142 -1.73 -1.02 -8.53
N MET A 143 -1.21 -1.21 -9.74
CA MET A 143 0.11 -0.69 -10.09
C MET A 143 0.11 0.84 -10.26
N THR A 144 0.72 1.54 -9.30
CA THR A 144 1.01 2.97 -9.39
C THR A 144 2.02 3.29 -10.51
N SER A 145 2.09 4.55 -10.95
CA SER A 145 3.12 4.98 -11.91
C SER A 145 4.53 4.75 -11.36
N GLU A 146 4.73 5.01 -10.08
CA GLU A 146 6.01 4.77 -9.42
C GLU A 146 6.38 3.28 -9.40
N SER A 147 5.44 2.37 -9.08
CA SER A 147 5.76 0.93 -9.09
C SER A 147 6.07 0.43 -10.50
N LYS A 148 5.42 0.96 -11.54
CA LYS A 148 5.74 0.69 -12.95
C LYS A 148 7.17 1.10 -13.29
N GLU A 149 7.55 2.33 -12.95
CA GLU A 149 8.91 2.84 -13.20
C GLU A 149 9.98 2.02 -12.49
N ARG A 150 9.70 1.62 -11.23
CA ARG A 150 10.61 0.76 -10.46
C ARG A 150 10.71 -0.65 -11.03
N LEU A 151 9.59 -1.21 -11.48
CA LEU A 151 9.51 -2.55 -12.07
C LEU A 151 10.25 -2.63 -13.41
N GLU A 152 10.27 -1.55 -14.19
CA GLU A 152 10.98 -1.48 -15.46
C GLU A 152 12.47 -1.85 -15.31
N LEU A 153 13.11 -1.49 -14.18
CA LEU A 153 14.50 -1.84 -13.90
C LEU A 153 14.78 -3.35 -13.93
N PHE A 154 13.76 -4.19 -13.78
CA PHE A 154 13.85 -5.66 -13.77
C PHE A 154 13.62 -6.29 -15.15
N HIS A 155 13.32 -5.51 -16.18
CA HIS A 155 13.15 -6.03 -17.52
C HIS A 155 14.49 -6.54 -18.09
N LEU A 156 14.49 -7.75 -18.63
CA LEU A 156 15.69 -8.51 -18.98
C LEU A 156 16.64 -7.76 -19.92
N ASP A 157 16.09 -7.08 -20.93
CA ASP A 157 16.84 -6.29 -21.93
C ASP A 157 17.80 -5.25 -21.34
N HIS A 158 17.48 -4.68 -20.17
CA HIS A 158 18.27 -3.63 -19.53
C HIS A 158 18.52 -3.89 -18.04
N LEU A 159 18.35 -5.14 -17.61
CA LEU A 159 18.59 -5.59 -16.25
C LEU A 159 20.04 -5.32 -15.83
N ASP A 160 20.19 -4.57 -14.75
CA ASP A 160 21.48 -4.25 -14.14
C ASP A 160 21.35 -4.38 -12.62
N VAL A 161 21.88 -5.50 -12.10
CA VAL A 161 21.81 -5.84 -10.67
C VAL A 161 22.44 -4.75 -9.80
N GLY A 162 23.53 -4.13 -10.26
CA GLY A 162 24.20 -3.06 -9.52
C GLY A 162 23.33 -1.81 -9.39
N LYS A 163 22.69 -1.40 -10.50
CA LYS A 163 21.72 -0.28 -10.50
C LYS A 163 20.50 -0.59 -9.65
N ILE A 164 19.94 -1.80 -9.76
CA ILE A 164 18.80 -2.22 -8.94
C ILE A 164 19.15 -2.17 -7.45
N LYS A 165 20.29 -2.74 -7.03
CA LYS A 165 20.71 -2.69 -5.61
C LYS A 165 20.93 -1.25 -5.13
N THR A 166 21.49 -0.39 -5.98
CA THR A 166 21.68 1.03 -5.66
C THR A 166 20.34 1.75 -5.48
N ALA A 167 19.40 1.52 -6.39
CA ALA A 167 18.04 2.07 -6.30
C ALA A 167 17.29 1.53 -5.09
N GLY A 168 17.38 0.21 -4.84
CA GLY A 168 16.76 -0.47 -3.69
C GLY A 168 17.25 0.07 -2.35
N ARG A 169 18.57 0.26 -2.17
CA ARG A 169 19.13 0.91 -0.98
C ARG A 169 18.56 2.30 -0.78
N ARG A 170 18.52 3.12 -1.85
CA ARG A 170 17.92 4.46 -1.79
C ARG A 170 16.44 4.40 -1.39
N TRP A 171 15.63 3.53 -1.98
CA TRP A 171 14.22 3.41 -1.65
C TRP A 171 14.02 2.98 -0.20
N LYS A 172 14.79 1.99 0.27
CA LYS A 172 14.80 1.55 1.66
C LYS A 172 15.14 2.70 2.62
N THR A 173 16.19 3.47 2.32
CA THR A 173 16.56 4.67 3.10
C THR A 173 15.45 5.72 3.11
N VAL A 174 14.86 6.03 1.95
CA VAL A 174 13.75 7.02 1.87
C VAL A 174 12.55 6.56 2.70
N VAL A 175 12.18 5.27 2.63
CA VAL A 175 11.10 4.71 3.44
C VAL A 175 11.40 4.85 4.93
N ALA A 176 12.62 4.51 5.35
CA ALA A 176 13.08 4.64 6.74
C ALA A 176 13.09 6.10 7.22
N LEU A 177 13.55 7.04 6.39
CA LEU A 177 13.53 8.47 6.70
C LEU A 177 12.12 9.01 6.88
N VAL A 178 11.19 8.65 5.99
CA VAL A 178 9.80 9.07 6.13
C VAL A 178 9.18 8.48 7.41
N ARG A 179 9.52 7.24 7.81
CA ARG A 179 9.09 6.69 9.11
C ARG A 179 9.65 7.49 10.28
N ALA A 180 10.94 7.85 10.24
CA ALA A 180 11.55 8.67 11.27
C ALA A 180 10.88 10.05 11.37
N LEU A 181 10.57 10.68 10.24
CA LEU A 181 9.83 11.95 10.20
C LEU A 181 8.41 11.82 10.74
N GLU A 182 7.68 10.77 10.38
CA GLU A 182 6.33 10.50 10.90
C GLU A 182 6.35 10.29 12.42
N SER A 183 7.36 9.57 12.93
CA SER A 183 7.58 9.40 14.36
C SER A 183 7.76 10.76 15.06
N GLU A 184 8.60 11.63 14.51
CA GLU A 184 8.82 12.99 15.05
C GLU A 184 7.57 13.87 14.93
N TRP A 185 6.72 13.64 13.93
CA TRP A 185 5.45 14.36 13.77
C TRP A 185 4.42 14.01 14.85
N ASN A 186 4.32 12.71 15.16
CA ASN A 186 3.37 12.17 16.14
C ASN A 186 3.87 12.37 17.58
N GLU A 187 5.15 12.14 17.80
CA GLU A 187 5.81 12.26 19.09
C GLU A 187 7.16 12.98 18.93
N PRO A 188 7.15 14.33 18.92
CA PRO A 188 8.38 15.12 18.77
C PRO A 188 9.42 14.81 19.86
N SER A 189 10.61 14.40 19.45
CA SER A 189 11.75 14.15 20.33
C SER A 189 12.33 15.45 20.90
N LYS A 190 13.16 15.35 21.94
CA LYS A 190 13.78 16.54 22.55
C LYS A 190 14.67 17.28 21.56
N GLU A 191 15.39 16.52 20.75
CA GLU A 191 16.32 16.98 19.72
C GLU A 191 15.55 17.70 18.60
N TYR A 192 14.46 17.09 18.12
CA TYR A 192 13.60 17.68 17.09
C TYR A 192 12.94 18.97 17.58
N VAL A 193 12.38 18.96 18.79
CA VAL A 193 11.79 20.17 19.41
C VAL A 193 12.83 21.27 19.55
N ALA A 194 14.02 20.94 20.04
CA ALA A 194 15.10 21.91 20.20
C ALA A 194 15.58 22.50 18.87
N HIS A 195 15.61 21.68 17.80
CA HIS A 195 16.00 22.13 16.46
C HIS A 195 15.11 23.28 15.95
N PHE A 196 13.79 23.15 16.10
CA PHE A 196 12.84 24.19 15.67
C PHE A 196 12.63 25.31 16.69
N ALA A 197 12.69 25.01 17.99
CA ALA A 197 12.35 25.98 19.02
C ALA A 197 13.49 26.97 19.33
N LYS A 198 14.76 26.53 19.30
CA LYS A 198 15.91 27.38 19.66
C LYS A 198 16.03 28.66 18.79
N PRO A 199 15.81 28.61 17.46
CA PRO A 199 15.83 29.83 16.64
C PRO A 199 14.66 30.79 16.90
N LEU A 200 13.53 30.27 17.41
CA LEU A 200 12.28 31.03 17.58
C LEU A 200 12.12 31.59 19.00
N HIS A 201 12.73 30.93 19.99
CA HIS A 201 12.60 31.31 21.38
C HIS A 201 13.72 32.27 21.82
N GLN A 202 13.34 33.43 22.34
CA GLN A 202 14.27 34.36 22.98
C GLN A 202 14.39 34.05 24.48
N GLY A 203 15.61 33.89 24.99
CA GLY A 203 15.89 33.62 26.40
C GLY A 203 16.29 32.18 26.69
N SER A 204 16.18 31.76 27.96
CA SER A 204 16.62 30.44 28.40
C SER A 204 15.63 29.35 27.95
N PHE A 205 16.12 28.41 27.16
CA PHE A 205 15.31 27.28 26.70
C PHE A 205 15.18 26.20 27.79
N THR A 206 14.20 26.37 28.68
CA THR A 206 13.92 25.44 29.79
C THR A 206 13.08 24.24 29.35
N ASP A 207 13.04 23.19 30.16
CA ASP A 207 12.19 22.01 29.91
C ASP A 207 10.69 22.33 29.86
N SER A 208 10.25 23.38 30.58
CA SER A 208 8.86 23.83 30.53
C SER A 208 8.52 24.40 29.15
N ILE A 209 9.41 25.26 28.63
CA ILE A 209 9.27 25.86 27.30
C ILE A 209 9.35 24.79 26.23
N ARG A 210 10.29 23.85 26.34
CA ARG A 210 10.38 22.69 25.44
C ARG A 210 9.06 21.92 25.37
N ARG A 211 8.40 21.64 26.50
CA ARG A 211 7.09 20.94 26.51
C ARG A 211 5.98 21.75 25.82
N GLN A 212 5.99 23.08 25.93
CA GLN A 212 5.03 23.94 25.21
C GLN A 212 5.23 23.83 23.69
N TYR A 213 6.49 23.85 23.23
CA TYR A 213 6.82 23.73 21.81
C TYR A 213 6.45 22.38 21.19
N VAL A 214 6.30 21.31 21.97
CA VAL A 214 5.72 20.04 21.48
C VAL A 214 4.30 20.27 20.95
N GLY A 215 3.48 21.01 21.70
CA GLY A 215 2.11 21.35 21.29
C GLY A 215 2.10 22.20 20.01
N TYR A 216 2.93 23.24 19.96
CA TYR A 216 3.03 24.10 18.78
C TYR A 216 3.53 23.36 17.54
N LEU A 217 4.46 22.42 17.69
CA LEU A 217 4.92 21.60 16.57
C LEU A 217 3.78 20.73 16.03
N LYS A 218 3.02 20.05 16.89
CA LYS A 218 1.85 19.27 16.46
C LYS A 218 0.80 20.10 15.73
N GLU A 219 0.55 21.32 16.19
CA GLU A 219 -0.34 22.28 15.52
C GLU A 219 0.22 22.69 14.14
N ALA A 220 1.51 23.06 14.07
CA ALA A 220 2.17 23.42 12.83
C ALA A 220 2.18 22.27 11.81
N HIS A 221 2.36 21.03 12.26
CA HIS A 221 2.29 19.83 11.43
C HIS A 221 0.90 19.65 10.79
N SER A 222 -0.15 19.84 11.60
CA SER A 222 -1.54 19.77 11.14
C SER A 222 -1.82 20.85 10.08
N LEU A 223 -1.41 22.09 10.34
CA LEU A 223 -1.52 23.21 9.39
C LEU A 223 -0.75 22.95 8.09
N PHE A 224 0.44 22.34 8.16
CA PHE A 224 1.24 22.02 6.98
C PHE A 224 0.52 21.00 6.07
N LEU A 225 -0.12 19.99 6.66
CA LEU A 225 -0.93 19.02 5.93
C LEU A 225 -2.15 19.68 5.27
N ASP A 226 -2.88 20.50 6.02
CA ASP A 226 -4.09 21.20 5.55
C ASP A 226 -3.80 22.18 4.39
N ASN A 227 -2.64 22.81 4.38
CA ASN A 227 -2.27 23.74 3.31
C ASN A 227 -1.85 23.02 2.02
N ARG A 228 -1.32 21.80 2.13
CA ARG A 228 -0.89 21.01 0.96
C ARG A 228 -2.08 20.43 0.20
N THR A 229 -3.16 20.09 0.89
CA THR A 229 -4.41 19.65 0.27
C THR A 229 -5.09 20.81 -0.49
N ARG A 230 -5.13 22.02 0.11
CA ARG A 230 -5.72 23.22 -0.51
C ARG A 230 -4.99 23.73 -1.75
N SER A 231 -3.67 23.61 -1.79
CA SER A 231 -2.85 24.13 -2.90
C SER A 231 -2.95 23.28 -4.17
N GLY A 232 -3.54 22.08 -4.10
CA GLY A 232 -3.77 21.21 -5.26
C GLY A 232 -4.98 21.60 -6.13
N ASP A 233 -5.91 22.41 -5.60
CA ASP A 233 -7.20 22.70 -6.24
C ASP A 233 -7.25 24.00 -7.05
N ASP A 234 -6.29 24.92 -6.87
CA ASP A 234 -6.39 26.29 -7.44
C ASP A 234 -5.92 26.40 -8.92
N MET A 235 -5.85 25.28 -9.63
CA MET A 235 -5.47 25.19 -11.06
C MET A 235 -6.64 24.76 -11.98
N GLY A 236 -7.89 25.05 -11.60
CA GLY A 236 -9.05 24.61 -12.38
C GLY A 236 -10.32 25.45 -12.25
N SER A 237 -10.45 26.42 -13.15
CA SER A 237 -11.72 26.90 -13.74
C SER A 237 -12.50 28.05 -13.08
N LYS A 238 -12.50 29.18 -13.80
CA LYS A 238 -13.47 30.29 -13.69
C LYS A 238 -14.81 29.94 -14.37
N SER A 239 -15.88 30.54 -13.83
CA SER A 239 -17.00 31.25 -14.51
C SER A 239 -18.44 30.66 -14.57
N LYS A 240 -19.35 31.49 -13.99
CA LYS A 240 -20.70 31.98 -14.43
C LYS A 240 -22.00 31.14 -14.27
N GLY A 241 -22.86 31.62 -13.35
CA GLY A 241 -24.32 32.01 -13.44
C GLY A 241 -25.36 31.01 -13.98
N SER A 242 -26.66 30.99 -13.63
CA SER A 242 -27.59 31.73 -12.75
C SER A 242 -29.01 31.11 -12.93
N ILE A 243 -29.71 30.76 -11.82
CA ILE A 243 -31.19 30.81 -11.48
C ILE A 243 -32.22 30.13 -12.45
N THR A 244 -33.26 29.33 -12.12
CA THR A 244 -34.41 29.31 -11.16
C THR A 244 -35.06 27.90 -11.09
N GLY A 245 -35.41 27.33 -9.92
CA GLY A 245 -36.78 27.19 -9.33
C GLY A 245 -37.57 25.96 -9.87
N ASP A 246 -38.25 25.07 -9.12
CA ASP A 246 -38.76 25.06 -7.75
C ASP A 246 -39.18 23.62 -7.27
N ASN A 247 -39.07 23.38 -5.96
CA ASN A 247 -39.69 22.43 -5.00
C ASN A 247 -39.97 20.93 -5.28
N THR A 248 -39.33 20.03 -4.50
CA THR A 248 -39.93 19.46 -3.25
C THR A 248 -38.93 18.61 -2.43
N SER A 249 -39.08 18.70 -1.10
CA SER A 249 -38.48 17.90 0.01
C SER A 249 -37.10 18.34 0.56
N GLN A 250 -37.16 18.82 1.80
CA GLN A 250 -36.22 19.64 2.58
C GLN A 250 -34.81 19.05 2.86
N LYS A 251 -33.79 19.91 2.66
CA LYS A 251 -32.40 19.85 3.16
C LYS A 251 -32.22 20.76 4.40
N PRO A 252 -31.18 20.58 5.25
CA PRO A 252 -30.82 21.55 6.28
C PRO A 252 -30.01 22.74 5.74
N ASN A 253 -30.32 23.94 6.23
CA ASN A 253 -29.55 25.20 6.10
C ASN A 253 -28.18 25.06 6.79
N GLY A 254 -27.06 25.63 6.35
CA GLY A 254 -26.75 26.44 5.18
C GLY A 254 -25.24 26.81 5.16
N THR A 255 -24.62 26.71 3.99
CA THR A 255 -23.59 27.62 3.43
C THR A 255 -23.22 27.06 2.05
N SER A 256 -23.45 27.84 0.99
CA SER A 256 -23.28 27.41 -0.40
C SER A 256 -21.80 27.44 -0.82
N GLN A 257 -21.17 26.28 -1.01
CA GLN A 257 -20.54 25.80 -2.26
C GLN A 257 -19.56 24.63 -2.02
N GLY A 258 -19.67 23.64 -2.89
CA GLY A 258 -18.99 22.33 -2.86
C GLY A 258 -20.02 21.26 -2.55
N ASP A 259 -20.46 20.56 -3.59
CA ASP A 259 -21.59 19.63 -3.51
C ASP A 259 -21.27 18.47 -2.57
N TRP A 260 -21.97 18.40 -1.45
CA TRP A 260 -21.95 17.22 -0.59
C TRP A 260 -22.75 16.10 -1.26
N TYR A 261 -22.15 14.93 -1.39
CA TYR A 261 -22.76 13.73 -1.94
C TYR A 261 -22.99 12.71 -0.82
N ARG A 262 -24.09 11.97 -0.87
CA ARG A 262 -24.21 10.78 -0.03
C ARG A 262 -23.20 9.75 -0.47
N LEU A 263 -22.51 9.12 0.48
CA LEU A 263 -21.51 8.12 0.17
C LEU A 263 -22.12 6.99 -0.69
N SER A 264 -23.38 6.60 -0.44
CA SER A 264 -24.14 5.64 -1.25
C SER A 264 -24.24 6.02 -2.74
N GLU A 265 -24.29 7.31 -3.05
CA GLU A 265 -24.48 7.88 -4.40
C GLU A 265 -23.15 8.11 -5.15
N VAL A 266 -22.00 8.02 -4.47
CA VAL A 266 -20.69 8.23 -5.10
C VAL A 266 -20.17 6.98 -5.80
N GLU A 267 -19.77 7.13 -7.06
CA GLU A 267 -19.09 6.09 -7.84
C GLU A 267 -17.55 6.16 -7.68
N PRO A 268 -16.81 5.02 -7.77
CA PRO A 268 -15.36 4.94 -7.50
C PRO A 268 -14.46 5.89 -8.30
N ARG A 269 -14.96 6.46 -9.39
CA ARG A 269 -14.21 7.31 -10.31
C ARG A 269 -14.58 8.79 -10.23
N GLN A 270 -15.53 9.17 -9.39
CA GLN A 270 -16.17 10.47 -9.54
C GLN A 270 -15.49 11.63 -8.79
N LEU A 271 -14.87 11.43 -7.62
CA LEU A 271 -14.17 12.51 -6.89
C LEU A 271 -13.13 11.95 -5.90
N THR A 272 -12.13 12.74 -5.51
CA THR A 272 -11.33 12.49 -4.29
C THR A 272 -11.96 13.29 -3.15
N PRO A 273 -12.48 12.64 -2.10
CA PRO A 273 -13.20 13.32 -1.02
C PRO A 273 -12.23 14.14 -0.17
N GLN A 274 -12.68 15.32 0.23
CA GLN A 274 -11.93 16.24 1.08
C GLN A 274 -12.49 16.35 2.49
N LEU A 275 -13.79 16.08 2.64
CA LEU A 275 -14.47 16.16 3.93
C LEU A 275 -15.50 15.04 4.06
N LEU A 276 -15.48 14.35 5.19
CA LEU A 276 -16.49 13.39 5.62
C LEU A 276 -17.39 14.02 6.67
N GLN A 277 -18.68 13.72 6.63
CA GLN A 277 -19.64 14.02 7.69
C GLN A 277 -20.43 12.78 8.04
N PHE A 278 -20.52 12.48 9.34
CA PHE A 278 -21.29 11.38 9.90
C PHE A 278 -22.69 11.83 10.30
N ALA A 279 -23.58 10.86 10.56
CA ALA A 279 -24.98 11.08 10.92
C ALA A 279 -25.17 11.96 12.18
N ASP A 280 -24.22 11.89 13.11
CA ASP A 280 -24.22 12.70 14.34
C ASP A 280 -23.75 14.16 14.10
N GLY A 281 -23.47 14.52 12.86
CA GLY A 281 -22.98 15.84 12.45
C GLY A 281 -21.48 16.03 12.59
N SER A 282 -20.73 15.07 13.15
CA SER A 282 -19.28 15.14 13.25
C SER A 282 -18.63 15.09 11.88
N THR A 283 -17.52 15.83 11.70
CA THR A 283 -16.82 15.93 10.41
C THR A 283 -15.35 15.55 10.51
N LYS A 284 -14.79 14.99 9.43
CA LYS A 284 -13.38 14.62 9.34
C LYS A 284 -12.78 15.05 8.00
N VAL A 285 -11.68 15.79 8.03
CA VAL A 285 -10.90 16.10 6.83
C VAL A 285 -10.18 14.84 6.35
N VAL A 286 -10.22 14.60 5.06
CA VAL A 286 -9.68 13.41 4.40
C VAL A 286 -8.99 13.80 3.10
N ASP A 287 -7.93 13.10 2.75
CA ASP A 287 -7.08 13.42 1.59
C ASP A 287 -7.21 12.39 0.45
N SER A 288 -7.98 11.33 0.69
CA SER A 288 -8.08 10.15 -0.17
C SER A 288 -9.26 9.27 0.23
N TRP A 289 -9.69 8.39 -0.68
CA TRP A 289 -10.66 7.34 -0.35
C TRP A 289 -10.17 6.36 0.72
N ARG A 290 -8.86 6.17 0.81
CA ARG A 290 -8.24 5.43 1.92
C ARG A 290 -8.42 6.16 3.24
N GLY A 291 -8.14 7.47 3.28
CA GLY A 291 -8.39 8.31 4.45
C GLY A 291 -9.86 8.32 4.88
N CYS A 292 -10.79 8.24 3.91
CA CYS A 292 -12.21 8.07 4.21
C CYS A 292 -12.52 6.77 4.95
N PHE A 293 -11.98 5.67 4.47
CA PHE A 293 -12.19 4.37 5.09
C PHE A 293 -11.59 4.34 6.50
N GLU A 294 -10.38 4.88 6.68
CA GLU A 294 -9.73 5.04 7.99
C GLU A 294 -10.60 5.84 8.96
N ALA A 295 -11.13 6.98 8.53
CA ALA A 295 -12.02 7.82 9.34
C ALA A 295 -13.30 7.08 9.76
N ILE A 296 -13.88 6.28 8.85
CA ILE A 296 -15.09 5.50 9.11
C ILE A 296 -14.82 4.38 10.11
N VAL A 297 -13.72 3.64 9.94
CA VAL A 297 -13.33 2.57 10.87
C VAL A 297 -13.11 3.13 12.27
N LEU A 298 -12.38 4.25 12.40
CA LEU A 298 -12.16 4.93 13.67
C LEU A 298 -13.46 5.42 14.31
N LYS A 299 -14.42 5.89 13.51
CA LYS A 299 -15.73 6.31 14.00
C LYS A 299 -16.51 5.12 14.59
N LEU A 300 -16.62 4.03 13.82
CA LEU A 300 -17.28 2.80 14.25
C LEU A 300 -16.65 2.23 15.53
N ASP A 301 -15.34 2.29 15.64
CA ASP A 301 -14.59 1.86 16.81
C ASP A 301 -14.88 2.77 18.02
N SER A 302 -14.83 4.09 17.84
CA SER A 302 -15.13 5.05 18.91
C SER A 302 -16.56 4.92 19.48
N GLU A 303 -17.49 4.40 18.67
CA GLU A 303 -18.87 4.14 19.05
C GLU A 303 -19.08 2.72 19.61
N GLY A 304 -18.02 1.91 19.69
CA GLY A 304 -18.06 0.54 20.21
C GLY A 304 -18.72 -0.47 19.26
N HIS A 305 -18.93 -0.09 18.00
CA HIS A 305 -19.57 -0.92 16.99
C HIS A 305 -18.56 -1.74 16.17
N PHE A 306 -17.27 -1.43 16.23
CA PHE A 306 -16.24 -2.14 15.48
C PHE A 306 -15.84 -3.46 16.15
N GLN A 307 -15.91 -4.55 15.38
CA GLN A 307 -15.47 -5.89 15.80
C GLN A 307 -14.89 -6.62 14.59
N VAL A 308 -13.60 -6.94 14.59
CA VAL A 308 -12.89 -7.55 13.45
C VAL A 308 -13.58 -8.83 12.94
N ASP A 309 -14.18 -9.61 13.84
CA ASP A 309 -14.89 -10.86 13.51
C ASP A 309 -16.19 -10.67 12.72
N ASN A 310 -16.77 -9.47 12.72
CA ASN A 310 -17.95 -9.15 11.91
C ASN A 310 -17.58 -8.58 10.54
N MET A 311 -16.30 -8.33 10.28
CA MET A 311 -15.84 -7.82 9.00
C MET A 311 -15.94 -8.90 7.90
N PRO A 312 -16.37 -8.55 6.67
CA PRO A 312 -16.33 -9.46 5.53
C PRO A 312 -14.93 -10.08 5.34
N LYS A 313 -14.87 -11.40 5.14
CA LYS A 313 -13.58 -12.14 5.10
C LYS A 313 -12.61 -11.60 4.05
N ASP A 314 -13.12 -11.20 2.90
CA ASP A 314 -12.36 -10.59 1.81
C ASP A 314 -11.86 -9.18 2.15
N LEU A 315 -12.38 -8.53 3.19
CA LEU A 315 -11.90 -7.25 3.69
C LEU A 315 -10.89 -7.40 4.83
N ARG A 316 -10.93 -8.51 5.57
CA ARG A 316 -9.96 -8.82 6.65
C ARG A 316 -8.52 -8.90 6.14
N GLN A 317 -8.30 -9.37 4.91
CA GLN A 317 -6.96 -9.40 4.31
C GLN A 317 -6.33 -8.00 4.13
N PHE A 318 -7.14 -6.94 4.23
CA PHE A 318 -6.71 -5.55 4.16
C PHE A 318 -6.67 -4.85 5.52
N ILE A 319 -6.99 -5.57 6.60
CA ILE A 319 -6.93 -5.14 8.01
C ILE A 319 -5.91 -6.04 8.71
N TYR A 320 -4.68 -5.55 8.84
CA TYR A 320 -3.53 -6.32 9.34
C TYR A 320 -3.28 -6.02 10.82
N VAL A 321 -3.17 -7.01 11.71
CA VAL A 321 -2.64 -6.81 13.08
C VAL A 321 -1.13 -6.66 12.98
N PRO A 322 -0.49 -5.61 13.53
CA PRO A 322 0.82 -5.16 13.14
C PRO A 322 1.87 -6.14 13.65
N ASN A 323 2.92 -6.29 12.85
CA ASN A 323 4.15 -6.92 13.30
C ASN A 323 4.91 -5.86 14.11
N PRO A 324 5.25 -6.10 15.39
CA PRO A 324 5.97 -5.11 16.22
C PRO A 324 7.35 -4.73 15.66
N ASN A 325 7.88 -5.48 14.70
CA ASN A 325 9.13 -5.17 14.02
C ASN A 325 8.95 -4.37 12.71
N PHE A 326 7.71 -4.23 12.21
CA PHE A 326 7.39 -3.49 10.98
C PHE A 326 6.06 -2.71 11.10
N PRO A 327 6.08 -1.54 11.76
CA PRO A 327 4.95 -0.63 11.68
C PRO A 327 4.83 -0.11 10.23
N LEU A 328 3.71 -0.42 9.58
CA LEU A 328 3.26 0.29 8.40
C LEU A 328 2.66 1.63 8.83
N LYS A 329 2.75 2.63 7.96
CA LYS A 329 2.80 4.07 8.29
C LYS A 329 1.52 4.77 8.78
N ARG A 330 0.41 4.05 8.99
CA ARG A 330 -0.77 4.58 9.70
C ARG A 330 -1.50 3.39 10.30
N SER A 331 -1.04 2.99 11.47
CA SER A 331 -1.74 2.02 12.27
C SER A 331 -2.93 2.69 12.95
N ILE A 332 -4.11 2.16 12.73
CA ILE A 332 -5.32 2.55 13.43
C ILE A 332 -5.29 1.85 14.76
N HIS A 333 -5.32 2.63 15.83
CA HIS A 333 -5.44 2.12 17.17
C HIS A 333 -6.92 2.01 17.48
N LEU A 334 -7.38 0.78 17.63
CA LEU A 334 -8.75 0.49 18.03
C LEU A 334 -8.89 0.59 19.54
N SER A 335 -10.11 0.81 19.99
CA SER A 335 -10.49 1.00 21.39
C SER A 335 -10.19 -0.22 22.28
N ASP A 336 -10.11 -1.41 21.69
CA ASP A 336 -9.75 -2.68 22.35
C ASP A 336 -8.22 -2.90 22.46
N GLY A 337 -7.42 -1.94 22.00
CA GLY A 337 -5.96 -2.02 22.01
C GLY A 337 -5.36 -2.81 20.85
N LEU A 338 -6.19 -3.29 19.90
CA LEU A 338 -5.68 -3.81 18.64
C LEU A 338 -5.21 -2.66 17.77
N GLU A 339 -3.96 -2.75 17.35
CA GLU A 339 -3.41 -1.88 16.33
C GLU A 339 -3.68 -2.55 14.97
N THR A 340 -4.09 -1.82 13.94
CA THR A 340 -4.33 -2.42 12.62
C THR A 340 -3.94 -1.54 11.43
N ASN A 341 -3.46 -2.13 10.35
CA ASN A 341 -3.13 -1.42 9.11
C ASN A 341 -4.19 -1.65 8.05
N ILE A 342 -4.60 -0.56 7.40
CA ILE A 342 -5.53 -0.59 6.28
C ILE A 342 -4.77 -0.48 4.96
N PHE A 343 -4.77 -1.55 4.16
CA PHE A 343 -4.20 -1.54 2.81
C PHE A 343 -5.32 -1.50 1.78
N LEU A 344 -5.78 -0.31 1.39
CA LEU A 344 -6.78 -0.19 0.33
C LEU A 344 -6.22 0.54 -0.89
N SER A 345 -6.32 -0.12 -2.04
CA SER A 345 -6.02 0.43 -3.35
C SER A 345 -7.09 1.41 -3.84
N SER A 346 -6.69 2.36 -4.67
CA SER A 346 -7.50 3.54 -5.04
C SER A 346 -8.81 3.20 -5.78
N ASN A 347 -8.84 2.12 -6.57
CA ASN A 347 -9.89 1.90 -7.56
C ASN A 347 -11.19 1.25 -7.03
N ASP A 348 -11.19 0.62 -5.86
CA ASP A 348 -12.38 -0.03 -5.27
C ASP A 348 -12.66 0.37 -3.80
N CYS A 349 -11.96 1.38 -3.26
CA CYS A 349 -12.14 1.84 -1.88
C CYS A 349 -13.61 2.12 -1.53
N ILE A 350 -14.35 2.87 -2.36
CA ILE A 350 -15.74 3.25 -2.06
C ILE A 350 -16.64 2.04 -1.86
N LYS A 351 -16.56 1.05 -2.75
CA LYS A 351 -17.38 -0.17 -2.65
C LYS A 351 -17.08 -0.93 -1.37
N ARG A 352 -15.81 -0.95 -0.96
CA ARG A 352 -15.33 -1.62 0.25
C ARG A 352 -15.77 -0.86 1.50
N VAL A 353 -15.71 0.47 1.49
CA VAL A 353 -16.27 1.34 2.54
C VAL A 353 -17.75 1.07 2.74
N LYS A 354 -18.55 1.08 1.66
CA LYS A 354 -19.99 0.80 1.70
C LYS A 354 -20.28 -0.56 2.34
N ARG A 355 -19.51 -1.59 1.98
CA ARG A 355 -19.65 -2.94 2.54
C ARG A 355 -19.27 -3.03 4.02
N VAL A 356 -18.28 -2.27 4.49
CA VAL A 356 -17.95 -2.18 5.92
C VAL A 356 -19.08 -1.54 6.69
N LEU A 357 -19.57 -0.37 6.26
CA LEU A 357 -20.70 0.30 6.92
C LEU A 357 -21.91 -0.64 7.03
N GLN A 358 -22.28 -1.30 5.93
CA GLN A 358 -23.37 -2.27 5.90
C GLN A 358 -23.15 -3.46 6.85
N ALA A 359 -21.93 -3.99 6.94
CA ALA A 359 -21.61 -5.12 7.82
C ALA A 359 -21.75 -4.76 9.32
N TYR A 360 -21.60 -3.48 9.67
CA TYR A 360 -21.79 -2.97 11.04
C TYR A 360 -23.15 -2.29 11.25
N GLY A 361 -24.09 -2.44 10.31
CA GLY A 361 -25.46 -1.93 10.45
C GLY A 361 -25.66 -0.44 10.18
N TYR A 362 -24.69 0.23 9.55
CA TYR A 362 -24.79 1.63 9.13
C TYR A 362 -25.26 1.73 7.69
N ASP A 363 -26.20 2.63 7.42
CA ASP A 363 -26.59 2.96 6.05
C ASP A 363 -25.53 3.91 5.44
N PRO A 364 -24.87 3.53 4.33
CA PRO A 364 -23.98 4.44 3.62
C PRO A 364 -24.65 5.74 3.14
N ALA A 365 -25.98 5.82 3.13
CA ALA A 365 -26.71 7.06 2.84
C ALA A 365 -26.61 8.11 3.97
N ASP A 366 -26.25 7.69 5.19
CA ASP A 366 -26.11 8.55 6.37
C ASP A 366 -24.71 9.17 6.52
N VAL A 367 -23.80 8.82 5.61
CA VAL A 367 -22.45 9.39 5.53
C VAL A 367 -22.37 10.28 4.30
N TYR A 368 -21.91 11.51 4.49
CA TYR A 368 -21.76 12.49 3.42
C TYR A 368 -20.29 12.74 3.13
N VAL A 369 -19.96 12.92 1.86
CA VAL A 369 -18.62 13.28 1.39
C VAL A 369 -18.68 14.55 0.56
N LYS A 370 -17.71 15.44 0.78
CA LYS A 370 -17.54 16.68 0.02
C LYS A 370 -16.32 16.58 -0.89
#